data_AF-A0A1Q9VD08-F1
#
_entry.id   AF-A0A1Q9VD08-F1
#
_cell.length_a   1.000
_cell.length_b   1.000
_cell.length_c   1.000
_cell.angle_alpha   90.00
_cell.angle_beta   90.00
_cell.angle_gamma   90.00
#
_symmetry.space_group_name_H-M   'P 1'
#
loop_
_entity.id
_entity.type
_entity.pdbx_description
1 polymer ?
#
loop_
_entity_poly.entity_id
_entity_poly.type
_entity_poly.pdbx_seq_one_letter_code
_entity_poly.pdbx_strand_id
1 'polypeptide(L)'
;MTAAEQAGYNPEVTSRQESAAGGGEQMVQMLRYDAELGGSTYELVQVQTILAVPGSGAQAGQKAVILIHGTATVDRIEAVTPDMQAIVASARPAEN
;
A
#
# COMPACT_ATOMS: atom_id res chain seq x y z
N MET A 1 21.22 16.70 1.49
CA MET A 1 21.15 15.34 0.94
C MET A 1 20.39 14.50 1.92
N THR A 2 19.20 14.04 1.56
CA THR A 2 18.35 13.22 2.44
C THR A 2 18.68 11.74 2.24
N ALA A 3 18.36 10.89 3.21
CA ALA A 3 18.64 9.45 3.13
C ALA A 3 18.00 8.74 1.91
N ALA A 4 17.03 9.38 1.25
CA ALA A 4 16.42 8.90 0.01
C ALA A 4 17.32 9.05 -1.23
N GLU A 5 18.35 9.90 -1.20
CA GLU A 5 19.25 10.13 -2.35
C GLU A 5 20.47 9.17 -2.38
N GLN A 6 20.70 8.39 -1.30
CA GLN A 6 21.87 7.49 -1.19
C GLN A 6 21.62 6.05 -1.67
N ALA A 7 20.36 5.66 -1.84
CA ALA A 7 19.99 4.51 -2.65
C ALA A 7 19.25 5.08 -3.86
N GLY A 8 19.48 4.59 -5.08
CA GLY A 8 18.80 5.05 -6.30
C GLY A 8 17.28 4.77 -6.33
N TYR A 9 16.62 4.78 -5.17
CA TYR A 9 15.21 4.52 -4.96
C TYR A 9 14.42 5.81 -5.20
N ASN A 10 14.11 6.07 -6.46
CA ASN A 10 13.19 7.15 -6.85
C ASN A 10 11.89 6.54 -7.40
N PRO A 11 10.95 6.11 -6.54
CA PRO A 11 9.74 5.46 -7.00
C PRO A 11 8.82 6.47 -7.69
N GLU A 12 8.37 6.14 -8.89
CA GLU A 12 7.36 6.90 -9.60
C GLU A 12 5.97 6.50 -9.11
N VAL A 13 5.16 7.48 -8.71
CA VAL A 13 3.74 7.23 -8.40
C VAL A 13 2.97 7.17 -9.71
N THR A 14 2.59 5.97 -10.12
CA THR A 14 1.92 5.74 -11.41
C THR A 14 0.40 5.87 -11.32
N SER A 15 -0.18 5.69 -10.12
CA SER A 15 -1.61 5.87 -9.89
C SER A 15 -1.88 6.14 -8.41
N ARG A 16 -2.89 6.97 -8.13
CA ARG A 16 -3.44 7.20 -6.79
C ARG A 16 -4.96 7.30 -6.88
N GLN A 17 -5.64 6.60 -5.99
CA GLN A 17 -7.08 6.63 -5.85
C GLN A 17 -7.46 6.73 -4.38
N GLU A 18 -8.33 7.66 -4.05
CA GLU A 18 -8.89 7.83 -2.71
C GLU A 18 -10.38 7.49 -2.74
N SER A 19 -10.87 6.82 -1.70
CA SER A 19 -12.27 6.45 -1.56
C SER A 19 -12.72 6.48 -0.10
N ALA A 20 -14.01 6.72 0.12
CA ALA A 20 -14.67 6.46 1.39
C ALA A 20 -15.28 5.06 1.31
N ALA A 21 -14.76 4.11 2.09
CA ALA A 21 -15.24 2.73 2.10
C ALA A 21 -15.80 2.39 3.48
N GLY A 22 -17.12 2.11 3.53
CA GLY A 22 -17.79 1.38 4.62
C GLY A 22 -17.34 1.67 6.05
N GLY A 23 -17.17 2.95 6.43
CA GLY A 23 -16.79 3.35 7.79
C GLY A 23 -15.38 3.95 7.96
N GLY A 24 -14.60 4.12 6.89
CA GLY A 24 -13.27 4.75 6.94
C GLY A 24 -12.82 5.43 5.64
N GLU A 25 -11.68 6.13 5.71
CA GLU A 25 -10.99 6.70 4.53
C GLU A 25 -10.00 5.67 4.00
N GLN A 26 -9.99 5.43 2.69
CA GLN A 26 -9.06 4.54 2.01
C GLN A 26 -8.28 5.30 0.95
N MET A 27 -6.98 5.03 0.85
CA MET A 27 -6.14 5.46 -0.26
C MET A 27 -5.43 4.23 -0.84
N VAL A 28 -5.50 4.07 -2.15
CA VAL A 28 -4.71 3.10 -2.92
C VAL A 28 -3.73 3.87 -3.78
N GLN A 29 -2.47 3.48 -3.76
CA GLN A 29 -1.40 4.09 -4.55
C GLN A 29 -0.57 2.99 -5.21
N MET A 30 -0.24 3.16 -6.48
CA MET A 30 0.71 2.30 -7.19
C MET A 30 2.02 3.05 -7.38
N LEU A 31 3.11 2.36 -7.07
CA LEU A 31 4.49 2.84 -7.15
C LEU A 31 5.25 1.92 -8.10
N ARG A 32 5.97 2.49 -9.05
CA ARG A 32 6.88 1.76 -9.93
C ARG A 32 8.31 2.17 -9.61
N TYR A 33 9.20 1.20 -9.43
CA TYR A 33 10.60 1.47 -9.13
C TYR A 33 11.50 0.33 -9.57
N ASP A 34 12.75 0.67 -9.85
CA ASP A 34 13.82 -0.30 -10.04
C ASP A 34 14.42 -0.69 -8.69
N ALA A 35 14.65 -1.99 -8.49
CA ALA A 35 15.31 -2.52 -7.30
C ALA A 35 16.39 -3.54 -7.68
N GLU A 36 17.54 -3.46 -7.00
CA GLU A 36 18.58 -4.47 -7.13
C GLU A 36 18.34 -5.62 -6.15
N LEU A 37 18.23 -6.84 -6.68
CA LEU A 37 18.10 -8.06 -5.88
C LEU A 37 19.06 -9.11 -6.42
N GLY A 38 19.97 -9.60 -5.58
CA GLY A 38 20.92 -10.65 -5.99
C GLY A 38 21.84 -10.27 -7.15
N GLY A 39 22.13 -8.98 -7.35
CA GLY A 39 22.99 -8.48 -8.43
C GLY A 39 22.29 -8.23 -9.76
N SER A 40 20.96 -8.37 -9.82
CA SER A 40 20.14 -8.02 -10.98
C SER A 40 19.19 -6.87 -10.64
N THR A 41 18.93 -6.00 -11.61
CA THR A 41 17.92 -4.95 -11.51
C THR A 41 16.56 -5.50 -11.95
N TYR A 42 15.54 -5.28 -11.12
CA TYR A 42 14.15 -5.64 -11.39
C TYR A 42 13.28 -4.41 -11.41
N GLU A 43 12.39 -4.35 -12.40
CA GLU A 43 11.33 -3.38 -12.40
C GLU A 43 10.15 -3.91 -11.58
N LEU A 44 9.84 -3.21 -10.49
CA LEU A 44 8.84 -3.61 -9.52
C LEU A 44 7.66 -2.65 -9.52
N VAL A 45 6.49 -3.21 -9.24
CA VAL A 45 5.28 -2.48 -8.92
C VAL A 45 4.88 -2.81 -7.50
N GLN A 46 4.70 -1.77 -6.69
CA GLN A 46 4.14 -1.88 -5.36
C GLN A 46 2.75 -1.26 -5.34
N VAL A 47 1.76 -2.01 -4.88
CA VAL A 47 0.44 -1.47 -4.54
C VAL A 47 0.42 -1.22 -3.04
N GLN A 48 0.24 0.04 -2.67
CA GLN A 48 0.10 0.51 -1.31
C GLN A 48 -1.35 0.85 -1.04
N THR A 49 -1.95 0.18 -0.05
CA THR A 49 -3.27 0.53 0.47
C THR A 49 -3.13 1.07 1.88
N ILE A 50 -3.70 2.25 2.11
CA ILE A 50 -3.82 2.88 3.42
C ILE A 50 -5.29 2.87 3.81
N LEU A 51 -5.60 2.36 4.98
CA LEU A 51 -6.94 2.36 5.57
C LEU A 51 -6.89 3.17 6.86
N ALA A 52 -7.70 4.21 6.96
CA ALA A 52 -7.92 4.95 8.19
C ALA A 52 -9.24 4.50 8.82
N VAL A 53 -9.13 3.85 9.98
CA VAL A 53 -10.25 3.31 10.74
C VAL A 53 -10.54 4.24 11.92
N PRO A 54 -11.78 4.72 12.10
CA PRO A 54 -12.16 5.44 13.32
C PRO A 54 -12.18 4.50 14.53
N GLY A 55 -11.63 4.96 15.65
CA GLY A 55 -11.70 4.25 16.92
C GLY A 55 -13.15 4.19 17.46
N SER A 56 -13.53 3.05 18.03
CA SER A 56 -14.79 2.85 18.74
C SER A 56 -14.61 2.95 20.26
N GLY A 57 -15.72 3.13 20.99
CA GLY A 57 -15.75 3.05 22.45
C GLY A 57 -14.76 3.99 23.15
N ALA A 58 -13.85 3.42 23.95
CA ALA A 58 -12.84 4.17 24.70
C ALA A 58 -11.82 4.93 23.83
N GLN A 59 -11.79 4.64 22.53
CA GLN A 59 -10.91 5.27 21.54
C GLN A 59 -11.66 6.21 20.60
N ALA A 60 -12.92 6.56 20.91
CA ALA A 60 -13.71 7.51 20.14
C ALA A 60 -12.93 8.83 19.94
N GLY A 61 -12.77 9.24 18.68
CA GLY A 61 -11.98 10.42 18.29
C GLY A 61 -10.53 10.14 17.89
N GLN A 62 -10.05 8.90 18.03
CA GLN A 62 -8.76 8.45 17.49
C GLN A 62 -8.96 7.75 16.14
N LYS A 63 -7.92 7.70 15.31
CA LYS A 63 -7.90 6.90 14.07
C LYS A 63 -6.74 5.90 14.13
N ALA A 64 -7.00 4.64 13.80
CA ALA A 64 -5.95 3.67 13.47
C ALA A 64 -5.64 3.76 11.97
N VAL A 65 -4.36 3.78 11.60
CA VAL A 65 -3.92 3.77 10.21
C VAL A 65 -3.27 2.43 9.90
N ILE A 66 -3.86 1.68 8.98
CA ILE A 66 -3.37 0.37 8.54
C ILE A 66 -2.74 0.56 7.16
N LEU A 67 -1.46 0.17 7.03
CA LEU A 67 -0.75 0.17 5.75
C LEU A 67 -0.54 -1.26 5.29
N ILE A 68 -1.00 -1.57 4.09
CA ILE A 68 -0.83 -2.85 3.43
C ILE A 68 -0.07 -2.61 2.14
N HIS A 69 1.11 -3.22 2.01
CA HIS A 69 1.93 -3.17 0.81
C HIS A 69 2.07 -4.57 0.23
N GLY A 70 1.99 -4.66 -1.08
CA GLY A 70 2.41 -5.85 -1.81
C GLY A 70 3.19 -5.43 -3.05
N THR A 71 4.23 -6.20 -3.33
CA THR A 71 5.20 -5.90 -4.37
C THR A 71 5.31 -7.11 -5.28
N ALA A 72 5.27 -6.86 -6.58
CA ALA A 72 5.52 -7.86 -7.61
C ALA A 72 6.33 -7.23 -8.74
N THR A 73 6.91 -8.05 -9.61
CA THR A 73 7.44 -7.58 -10.88
C THR A 73 6.31 -7.09 -11.79
N VAL A 74 6.60 -6.17 -12.72
CA VAL A 74 5.59 -5.58 -13.62
C VAL A 74 4.79 -6.64 -14.37
N ASP A 75 5.41 -7.74 -14.79
CA ASP A 75 4.77 -8.85 -15.52
C ASP A 75 3.87 -9.73 -14.64
N ARG A 76 3.97 -9.61 -13.31
CA ARG A 76 3.21 -10.43 -12.36
C ARG A 76 2.15 -9.66 -11.59
N ILE A 77 2.14 -8.33 -11.69
CA ILE A 77 1.25 -7.50 -10.87
C ILE A 77 -0.23 -7.81 -11.13
N GLU A 78 -0.63 -8.06 -12.38
CA GLU A 78 -2.02 -8.39 -12.73
C GLU A 78 -2.48 -9.71 -12.10
N ALA A 79 -1.57 -10.68 -11.96
CA ALA A 79 -1.87 -11.97 -11.34
C ALA A 79 -1.98 -11.88 -9.81
N VAL A 80 -1.21 -10.98 -9.18
CA VAL A 80 -1.15 -10.82 -7.72
C VAL A 80 -2.16 -9.80 -7.19
N THR A 81 -2.62 -8.87 -8.04
CA THR A 81 -3.58 -7.81 -7.67
C THR A 81 -4.87 -8.35 -7.04
N PRO A 82 -5.53 -9.42 -7.55
CA PRO A 82 -6.72 -9.98 -6.93
C PRO A 82 -6.47 -10.50 -5.50
N ASP A 83 -5.34 -11.17 -5.27
CA ASP A 83 -4.97 -11.67 -3.94
C ASP A 83 -4.72 -10.53 -2.96
N MET A 84 -4.05 -9.46 -3.43
CA MET A 84 -3.84 -8.25 -2.65
C MET A 84 -5.16 -7.56 -2.29
N GLN A 85 -6.08 -7.47 -3.24
CA GLN A 85 -7.42 -6.93 -3.00
C GLN A 85 -8.17 -7.76 -1.96
N ALA A 86 -8.04 -9.08 -1.99
CA ALA A 86 -8.63 -9.97 -0.99
C ALA A 86 -8.04 -9.74 0.41
N ILE A 87 -6.71 -9.59 0.52
CA ILE A 87 -6.04 -9.28 1.79
C ILE A 87 -6.54 -7.94 2.35
N VAL A 88 -6.59 -6.89 1.52
CA VAL A 88 -7.10 -5.58 1.91
C VAL A 88 -8.56 -5.65 2.34
N ALA A 89 -9.42 -6.35 1.59
CA ALA A 89 -10.84 -6.49 1.93
C ALA A 89 -11.07 -7.27 3.23
N SER A 90 -10.14 -8.18 3.57
CA SER A 90 -10.16 -8.94 4.83
C SER A 90 -9.61 -8.15 6.01
N ALA A 91 -8.85 -7.08 5.77
CA ALA A 91 -8.35 -6.18 6.79
C ALA A 91 -9.50 -5.31 7.33
N ARG A 92 -10.39 -5.94 8.08
CA ARG A 92 -11.41 -5.25 8.86
C ARG A 92 -10.88 -5.00 10.26
N PRO A 93 -11.01 -3.78 10.78
CA PRO A 93 -10.82 -3.58 12.21
C PRO A 93 -11.81 -4.47 12.95
N ALA A 94 -11.31 -5.25 13.92
CA ALA A 94 -12.19 -5.96 14.83
C ALA A 94 -13.07 -4.91 15.52
N GLU A 95 -14.39 -5.02 15.37
CA GLU A 95 -15.34 -4.26 16.17
C GLU A 95 -15.15 -4.72 17.62
N ASN A 96 -14.41 -3.95 18.41
CA ASN A 96 -14.41 -4.05 19.87
C ASN A 96 -15.52 -3.18 20.44
#